data_AF-M3IS49-F1
#
_entry.id   AF-M3IS49-F1
#
_cell.length_a   1.000
_cell.length_b   1.000
_cell.length_c   1.000
_cell.angle_alpha   90.00
_cell.angle_beta   90.00
_cell.angle_gamma   90.00
#
_symmetry.space_group_name_H-M   'P 1'
#
loop_
_entity.id
_entity.type
_entity.pdbx_description
1 polymer ?
#
loop_
_entity_poly.entity_id
_entity_poly.type
_entity_poly.pdbx_seq_one_letter_code
_entity_poly.pdbx_strand_id
1 'polypeptide(L)' 'MKHYLTFQDDKSDKFWQIEVSENSFTVTYGKTGTSGQTQIKNL' A
#
# COMPACT_ATOMS: atom_id res chain seq x y z
N MET A 1 5.53 -2.54 11.95
CA MET A 1 5.16 -1.09 11.84
C MET A 1 4.24 -0.92 10.64
N LYS A 2 3.21 -0.07 10.72
CA LYS A 2 2.25 0.18 9.64
C LYS A 2 2.42 1.61 9.11
N HIS A 3 2.65 1.75 7.81
CA HIS A 3 2.75 3.03 7.11
C HIS A 3 1.62 3.20 6.12
N TYR A 4 1.14 4.43 5.99
CA TYR A 4 0.15 4.80 4.99
C TYR A 4 0.68 5.98 4.17
N LEU A 5 0.60 5.85 2.85
CA LEU A 5 1.05 6.84 1.88
C LEU A 5 -0.08 7.11 0.90
N THR A 6 -0.20 8.36 0.47
CA THR A 6 -1.14 8.79 -0.57
C THR A 6 -0.43 9.61 -1.62
N PHE A 7 -0.85 9.48 -2.86
CA PHE A 7 -0.38 10.30 -3.97
C PHE A 7 -1.58 10.78 -4.78
N GLN A 8 -1.67 12.09 -4.99
CA GLN A 8 -2.74 12.71 -5.74
C GLN A 8 -2.20 13.75 -6.72
N ASP A 9 -2.62 13.63 -7.98
CA ASP A 9 -2.43 14.61 -9.05
C ASP A 9 -3.69 14.65 -9.94
N ASP A 10 -3.67 15.37 -11.06
CA ASP A 10 -4.82 15.53 -11.96
C ASP A 10 -5.35 14.20 -12.55
N LYS A 11 -4.53 13.14 -12.58
CA LYS A 11 -4.84 11.86 -13.22
C LYS A 11 -4.85 10.69 -12.24
N SER A 12 -4.33 10.90 -11.04
CA SER A 12 -4.01 9.86 -10.07
C SER A 12 -4.56 10.24 -8.71
N ASP A 13 -5.17 9.26 -8.07
CA ASP A 13 -5.53 9.32 -6.66
C ASP A 13 -5.29 7.91 -6.11
N LYS A 14 -4.17 7.74 -5.41
CA LYS A 14 -3.58 6.43 -5.09
C LYS A 14 -3.23 6.36 -3.62
N PHE A 15 -3.27 5.14 -3.09
CA PHE A 15 -2.83 4.83 -1.73
C PHE A 15 -1.88 3.63 -1.69
N TRP A 16 -1.06 3.58 -0.65
CA TRP A 16 -0.27 2.42 -0.23
C TRP A 16 -0.34 2.27 1.28
N GLN A 17 -0.62 1.06 1.73
CA GLN A 17 -0.52 0.64 3.12
C GLN A 17 0.59 -0.41 3.20
N ILE A 18 1.63 -0.15 3.99
CA ILE A 18 2.79 -1.02 4.13
C ILE A 18 2.85 -1.52 5.57
N GLU A 19 2.83 -2.83 5.75
CA GLU A 19 2.98 -3.50 7.03
C GLU A 19 4.26 -4.33 7.02
N VAL A 20 5.19 -3.96 7.92
CA VAL A 20 6.47 -4.64 8.08
C VAL A 20 6.43 -5.57 9.28
N SER A 21 6.78 -6.83 9.03
CA SER A 21 7.09 -7.87 10.03
C SER A 21 8.57 -8.29 9.88
N GLU A 22 9.09 -9.08 10.81
CA GLU A 22 10.53 -9.44 10.85
C GLU A 22 11.07 -9.99 9.52
N ASN A 23 10.31 -10.84 8.83
CA ASN A 23 10.75 -11.53 7.62
C ASN A 23 9.83 -11.31 6.42
N SER A 24 8.89 -10.36 6.50
CA SER A 24 8.02 -10.06 5.36
C SER A 24 7.46 -8.64 5.39
N PHE A 25 7.15 -8.15 4.20
CA PHE A 25 6.44 -6.91 3.97
C PHE A 25 5.13 -7.21 3.24
N THR A 26 4.03 -6.73 3.80
CA THR A 26 2.72 -6.73 3.16
C THR A 26 2.43 -5.32 2.65
N VAL A 27 2.14 -5.19 1.36
CA VAL A 27 1.77 -3.92 0.73
C VAL A 27 0.38 -4.04 0.13
N THR A 28 -0.55 -3.22 0.60
CA THR A 28 -1.86 -3.04 -0.03
C THR A 28 -1.87 -1.70 -0.75
N TYR A 29 -2.21 -1.68 -2.03
CA TYR A 29 -2.17 -0.45 -2.84
C TYR A 29 -3.32 -0.39 -3.84
N GLY A 30 -3.72 0.82 -4.24
CA GLY A 30 -4.83 0.98 -5.17
C GLY A 30 -5.23 2.42 -5.41
N LYS A 31 -6.35 2.61 -6.12
CA LYS A 31 -7.03 3.91 -6.20
C LYS A 31 -7.72 4.19 -4.87
N THR A 32 -7.64 5.42 -4.36
CA THR A 32 -8.33 5.80 -3.12
C THR A 32 -9.84 5.52 -3.24
N GLY A 33 -10.44 5.04 -2.14
CA GLY A 33 -11.85 4.62 -2.12
C GLY A 33 -12.12 3.23 -2.71
N THR A 34 -11.09 2.49 -3.13
CA THR A 34 -11.21 1.08 -3.54
C THR A 34 -10.53 0.16 -2.53
N SER A 35 -10.84 -1.14 -2.58
CA SER A 35 -10.16 -2.14 -1.74
C SER A 35 -8.68 -2.34 -2.09
N GLY A 36 -8.25 -1.88 -3.27
CA GLY A 36 -6.89 -2.08 -3.77
C GLY A 36 -6.55 -3.55 -4.02
N GLN A 37 -5.24 -3.84 -4.10
CA GLN A 37 -4.67 -5.17 -4.21
C GLN A 37 -3.57 -5.33 -3.17
N THR A 38 -3.38 -6.55 -2.68
CA THR A 38 -2.38 -6.87 -1.65
C THR A 38 -1.29 -7.76 -2.22
N GLN A 39 -0.04 -7.42 -1.92
CA GLN A 39 1.14 -8.22 -2.20
C GLN A 39 1.91 -8.49 -0.92
N ILE A 40 2.40 -9.72 -0.77
CA ILE A 40 3.25 -10.14 0.34
C ILE A 40 4.61 -10.48 -0.25
N LYS A 41 5.67 -9.90 0.32
CA LYS A 41 7.05 -10.18 -0.06
C LYS A 41 7.83 -10.62 1.17
N ASN A 42 8.35 -11.83 1.13
CA ASN A 42 9.26 -12.33 2.15
C ASN A 42 10.69 -11.84 1.88
N LEU A 43 11.44 -11.61 2.96
CA LEU A 43 12.85 -11.21 2.94
C LEU A 43 13.76 -12.39 2.61
#